data_AF-A0A968MSI1-F1
#
_entry.id   AF-A0A968MSI1-F1
#
_cell.length_a   1.000
_cell.length_b   1.000
_cell.length_c   1.000
_cell.angle_alpha   90.00
_cell.angle_beta   90.00
_cell.angle_gamma   90.00
#
_symmetry.space_group_name_H-M   'P 1'
#
loop_
_entity.id
_entity.type
_entity.pdbx_description
1 polymer ?
#
loop_
_entity_poly.entity_id
_entity_poly.type
_entity_poly.pdbx_seq_one_letter_code
_entity_poly.pdbx_strand_id
1 'polypeptide(L)'
;MNINGFDYNGSLKSADVYMWLGDGGARDYSSFEENNVYLHNIESGDTIHISKLNFWMKNKSDVGNYNLIGSNVWTIDFSDINKTGTYRLVVEGIGCSQNFTIGQTAYYYPLRFHSLDISICA
;
A
#
# COMPACT_ATOMS: atom_id res chain seq x y z
N MET A 1 4.19 -0.22 2.33
CA MET A 1 3.19 -1.02 3.08
C MET A 1 3.90 -2.07 3.93
N ASN A 2 3.34 -2.47 5.08
CA ASN A 2 3.85 -3.60 5.86
C ASN A 2 3.51 -4.93 5.19
N ILE A 3 4.51 -5.55 4.54
CA ILE A 3 4.36 -6.84 3.85
C ILE A 3 4.12 -8.01 4.80
N ASN A 4 4.56 -7.90 6.06
CA ASN A 4 4.36 -8.95 7.05
C ASN A 4 2.90 -9.06 7.52
N GLY A 5 2.09 -8.06 7.19
CA GLY A 5 0.67 -8.03 7.49
C GLY A 5 0.27 -7.10 8.64
N PHE A 6 -1.01 -7.14 8.99
CA PHE A 6 -1.63 -6.28 9.98
C PHE A 6 -2.39 -7.11 11.02
N ASP A 7 -2.34 -6.69 12.28
CA ASP A 7 -3.21 -7.25 13.32
C ASP A 7 -4.66 -6.87 13.03
N TYR A 8 -5.58 -7.83 13.11
CA TYR A 8 -7.00 -7.59 12.88
C TYR A 8 -7.60 -6.56 13.85
N ASN A 9 -7.14 -6.53 15.11
CA ASN A 9 -7.49 -5.54 16.13
C ASN A 9 -6.63 -4.28 16.09
N GLY A 10 -5.67 -4.20 15.15
CA GLY A 10 -4.81 -3.03 15.01
C GLY A 10 -5.63 -1.77 14.75
N SER A 11 -5.43 -0.74 15.57
CA SER A 11 -6.16 0.53 15.48
C SER A 11 -5.79 1.37 14.26
N LEU A 12 -4.67 1.06 13.60
CA LEU A 12 -4.21 1.75 12.40
C LEU A 12 -3.71 0.72 11.38
N LYS A 13 -4.30 0.77 10.19
CA LYS A 13 -3.86 0.00 9.02
C LYS A 13 -3.84 0.94 7.83
N SER A 14 -2.63 1.28 7.38
CA SER A 14 -2.44 2.16 6.23
C SER A 14 -1.37 1.63 5.28
N ALA A 15 -1.43 2.10 4.05
CA ALA A 15 -0.42 1.84 3.03
C ALA A 15 -0.08 3.13 2.28
N ASP A 16 1.23 3.34 2.08
CA ASP A 16 1.74 4.45 1.29
C ASP A 16 1.91 4.06 -0.17
N VAL A 17 1.55 4.99 -1.06
CA VAL A 17 1.69 4.90 -2.50
C VAL A 17 2.66 5.99 -2.95
N TYR A 18 3.84 5.54 -3.38
CA TYR A 18 4.89 6.36 -3.98
C TYR A 18 5.85 5.44 -4.76
N MET A 19 6.59 5.99 -5.72
CA MET A 19 7.59 5.21 -6.46
C MET A 19 8.74 6.09 -6.96
N TRP A 20 9.96 5.66 -6.63
CA TRP A 20 11.20 6.14 -7.26
C TRP A 20 11.47 5.30 -8.52
N LEU A 21 11.79 5.96 -9.64
CA LEU A 21 11.91 5.31 -10.95
C LEU A 21 13.30 4.71 -11.22
N GLY A 22 14.27 4.91 -10.32
CA GLY A 22 15.63 4.38 -10.47
C GLY A 22 16.60 5.30 -11.24
N ASP A 23 16.10 6.40 -11.78
CA ASP A 23 16.86 7.39 -12.58
C ASP A 23 16.94 8.77 -11.90
N GLY A 24 16.52 8.86 -10.64
CA GLY A 24 16.36 10.13 -9.92
C GLY A 24 14.99 10.77 -10.11
N GLY A 25 14.16 10.23 -11.01
CA GLY A 25 12.77 10.62 -11.21
C GLY A 25 11.81 9.92 -10.25
N ALA A 26 10.62 10.51 -10.11
CA ALA A 26 9.54 9.97 -9.32
C ALA A 26 8.27 9.84 -10.17
N ARG A 27 7.45 8.85 -9.85
CA ARG A 27 6.12 8.73 -10.45
C ARG A 27 5.16 9.72 -9.79
N ASP A 28 4.50 10.54 -10.61
CA ASP A 28 3.40 11.36 -10.14
C ASP A 28 2.10 10.55 -10.12
N TYR A 29 1.42 10.56 -8.97
CA TYR A 29 0.13 9.91 -8.79
C TYR A 29 -1.04 10.90 -8.63
N SER A 30 -0.81 12.20 -8.83
CA SER A 30 -1.83 13.25 -8.69
C SER A 30 -3.12 12.97 -9.48
N SER A 31 -2.98 12.43 -10.70
CA SER A 31 -4.13 12.07 -11.55
C SER A 31 -4.96 10.88 -11.06
N PHE A 32 -4.50 10.15 -10.04
CA PHE A 32 -5.19 9.00 -9.44
C PHE A 32 -5.72 9.32 -8.02
N GLU A 33 -5.55 10.55 -7.54
CA GLU A 33 -6.17 10.99 -6.30
C GLU A 33 -7.70 10.86 -6.41
N GLU A 34 -8.35 10.49 -5.30
CA GLU A 34 -9.78 10.17 -5.23
C GLU A 34 -10.22 8.88 -5.96
N ASN A 35 -9.31 8.15 -6.61
CA ASN A 35 -9.64 6.85 -7.19
C ASN A 35 -10.01 5.83 -6.11
N ASN A 36 -10.91 4.92 -6.47
CA ASN A 36 -11.38 3.89 -5.58
C ASN A 36 -10.25 2.93 -5.22
N VAL A 37 -10.24 2.54 -3.95
CA VAL A 37 -9.34 1.53 -3.41
C VAL A 37 -10.15 0.36 -2.91
N TYR A 38 -9.69 -0.82 -3.28
CA TYR A 38 -10.32 -2.08 -2.95
C TYR A 38 -9.36 -2.97 -2.18
N LEU A 39 -9.93 -3.78 -1.30
CA LEU A 39 -9.27 -4.91 -0.70
C LEU A 39 -9.79 -6.19 -1.35
N HIS A 40 -8.91 -6.93 -2.01
CA HIS A 40 -9.22 -8.16 -2.71
C HIS A 40 -8.72 -9.36 -1.90
N ASN A 41 -9.62 -10.26 -1.50
CA ASN A 41 -9.30 -11.50 -0.80
C ASN A 41 -8.82 -12.56 -1.81
N ILE A 42 -7.64 -13.13 -1.56
CA ILE A 42 -7.01 -14.08 -2.48
C ILE A 42 -7.68 -15.46 -2.47
N GLU A 43 -8.22 -15.87 -1.32
CA GLU A 43 -8.82 -17.20 -1.16
C GLU A 43 -10.25 -17.23 -1.70
N SER A 44 -11.07 -16.25 -1.33
CA SER A 44 -12.48 -16.19 -1.75
C SER A 44 -12.67 -15.49 -3.11
N GLY A 45 -11.72 -14.67 -3.54
CA GLY A 45 -11.86 -13.80 -4.70
C GLY A 45 -12.74 -12.56 -4.45
N ASP A 46 -13.28 -12.40 -3.24
CA ASP A 46 -14.15 -11.28 -2.91
C ASP A 46 -13.37 -9.96 -2.93
N THR A 47 -14.02 -8.91 -3.41
CA THR A 47 -13.44 -7.57 -3.45
C THR A 47 -14.36 -6.61 -2.70
N ILE A 48 -13.80 -5.89 -1.73
CA ILE A 48 -14.52 -4.88 -0.97
C ILE A 48 -13.92 -3.51 -1.24
N HIS A 49 -14.77 -2.51 -1.46
CA HIS A 49 -14.32 -1.12 -1.48
C HIS A 49 -13.99 -0.70 -0.04
N ILE A 50 -12.83 -0.09 0.18
CA ILE A 50 -12.35 0.26 1.53
C ILE A 50 -12.17 1.75 1.74
N SER A 51 -11.71 2.49 0.72
CA SER A 51 -11.46 3.92 0.80
C SER A 51 -11.10 4.46 -0.58
N LYS A 52 -10.74 5.74 -0.63
CA LYS A 52 -10.12 6.37 -1.81
C LYS A 52 -8.64 6.61 -1.57
N LEU A 53 -7.89 6.78 -2.66
CA LEU A 53 -6.51 7.22 -2.59
C LEU A 53 -6.45 8.70 -2.18
N ASN A 54 -5.82 8.99 -1.04
CA ASN A 54 -5.75 10.35 -0.51
C ASN A 54 -4.33 10.90 -0.60
N PHE A 55 -4.17 12.17 -0.95
CA PHE A 55 -2.90 12.85 -0.78
C PHE A 55 -2.54 12.94 0.71
N TRP A 56 -1.33 12.51 1.06
CA TRP A 56 -0.86 12.59 2.45
C TRP A 56 0.18 13.67 2.61
N MET A 57 1.23 13.64 1.80
CA MET A 57 2.41 14.44 2.05
C MET A 57 3.13 14.85 0.77
N LYS A 58 3.50 16.13 0.69
CA LYS A 58 4.42 16.62 -0.33
C LYS A 58 5.82 16.11 -0.04
N ASN A 59 6.55 15.75 -1.08
CA ASN A 59 7.96 15.39 -0.99
C ASN A 59 8.79 16.46 -0.25
N LYS A 60 9.87 16.03 0.38
CA LYS A 60 10.78 16.92 1.13
C LYS A 60 12.23 16.55 0.87
N SER A 61 13.11 17.50 1.12
CA SER A 61 14.55 17.28 1.11
C SER A 61 14.98 16.30 2.20
N ASP A 62 15.92 15.44 1.85
CA ASP A 62 16.56 14.44 2.72
C ASP A 62 18.04 14.85 2.94
N VAL A 63 18.95 13.88 3.08
CA VAL A 63 20.39 14.08 3.32
C VAL A 63 21.00 15.15 2.41
N GLY A 64 21.68 16.13 3.02
CA GLY A 64 22.40 17.17 2.29
C GLY A 64 21.51 18.11 1.47
N ASN A 65 20.23 18.25 1.85
CA ASN A 65 19.20 18.99 1.11
C ASN A 65 18.77 18.36 -0.23
N TYR A 66 19.17 17.12 -0.52
CA TYR A 66 18.73 16.39 -1.71
C TYR A 66 17.48 15.56 -1.41
N ASN A 67 16.47 15.63 -2.29
CA ASN A 67 15.30 14.77 -2.19
C ASN A 67 15.57 13.44 -2.91
N LEU A 68 15.90 12.40 -2.14
CA LEU A 68 16.29 11.09 -2.68
C LEU A 68 15.11 10.29 -3.25
N ILE A 69 13.88 10.57 -2.80
CA ILE A 69 12.67 9.85 -3.23
C ILE A 69 12.04 10.54 -4.43
N GLY A 70 12.05 11.88 -4.46
CA GLY A 70 11.46 12.70 -5.54
C GLY A 70 9.93 12.68 -5.57
N SER A 71 9.28 11.67 -5.00
CA SER A 71 7.83 11.44 -5.06
C SER A 71 7.10 12.07 -3.89
N ASN A 72 5.94 12.67 -4.16
CA ASN A 72 4.94 12.88 -3.12
C ASN A 72 4.41 11.52 -2.63
N VAL A 73 3.73 11.53 -1.49
CA VAL A 73 3.18 10.32 -0.89
C VAL A 73 1.66 10.45 -0.79
N TRP A 74 0.98 9.44 -1.33
CA TRP A 74 -0.44 9.21 -1.13
C TRP A 74 -0.63 8.07 -0.16
N THR A 75 -1.77 8.04 0.52
CA THR A 75 -2.07 7.04 1.55
C THR A 75 -3.43 6.40 1.32
N ILE A 76 -3.54 5.18 1.78
CA ILE A 76 -4.73 4.36 1.81
C ILE A 76 -4.97 3.99 3.26
N ASP A 77 -6.17 4.29 3.77
CA ASP A 77 -6.61 3.83 5.08
C ASP A 77 -7.58 2.64 4.91
N PHE A 78 -7.36 1.60 5.67
CA PHE A 78 -8.22 0.41 5.75
C PHE A 78 -8.32 -0.10 7.19
N SER A 79 -8.19 0.80 8.16
CA SER A 79 -8.23 0.52 9.59
C SER A 79 -9.54 -0.16 10.02
N ASP A 80 -10.65 0.18 9.36
CA ASP A 80 -11.99 -0.39 9.58
C ASP A 80 -12.10 -1.88 9.22
N ILE A 81 -11.10 -2.43 8.51
CA ILE A 81 -11.09 -3.86 8.16
C ILE A 81 -10.53 -4.69 9.31
N ASN A 82 -11.40 -5.53 9.85
CA ASN A 82 -11.12 -6.49 10.92
C ASN A 82 -11.26 -7.95 10.48
N LYS A 83 -11.56 -8.21 9.20
CA LYS A 83 -11.67 -9.55 8.65
C LYS A 83 -10.28 -10.14 8.41
N THR A 84 -10.04 -11.32 8.97
CA THR A 84 -8.78 -12.02 8.77
C THR A 84 -8.71 -12.64 7.38
N GLY A 85 -7.50 -12.91 6.89
CA GLY A 85 -7.27 -13.52 5.58
C GLY A 85 -6.04 -12.95 4.86
N THR A 86 -5.80 -13.44 3.64
CA THR A 86 -4.76 -12.93 2.75
C THR A 86 -5.37 -12.06 1.66
N TYR A 87 -4.82 -10.86 1.49
CA TYR A 87 -5.40 -9.80 0.67
C TYR A 87 -4.38 -9.12 -0.24
N ARG A 88 -4.89 -8.41 -1.24
CA ARG A 88 -4.20 -7.37 -2.01
C ARG A 88 -4.96 -6.05 -1.90
N LEU A 89 -4.22 -4.95 -1.86
CA LEU A 89 -4.79 -3.63 -2.13
C LEU A 89 -4.81 -3.41 -3.64
N VAL A 90 -5.93 -2.95 -4.16
CA VAL A 90 -6.09 -2.62 -5.57
C VAL A 90 -6.52 -1.17 -5.65
N VAL A 91 -5.72 -0.36 -6.36
CA VAL A 91 -6.04 1.04 -6.62
C VAL A 91 -6.41 1.18 -8.08
N GLU A 92 -7.61 1.70 -8.33
CA GLU A 92 -8.12 1.90 -9.67
C GLU A 92 -7.16 2.77 -10.50
N GLY A 93 -6.79 2.30 -11.69
CA GLY A 93 -5.86 2.99 -12.59
C GLY A 93 -4.36 2.87 -12.25
N ILE A 94 -3.98 2.31 -11.10
CA ILE A 94 -2.57 2.11 -10.73
C ILE A 94 -2.17 0.64 -10.80
N GLY A 95 -2.91 -0.25 -10.13
CA GLY A 95 -2.57 -1.67 -10.03
C GLY A 95 -2.82 -2.26 -8.64
N CYS A 96 -2.10 -3.34 -8.32
CA CYS A 96 -2.32 -4.16 -7.14
C CYS A 96 -1.04 -4.27 -6.28
N SER A 97 -1.19 -4.33 -4.96
CA SER A 97 -0.07 -4.63 -4.06
C SER A 97 0.31 -6.12 -4.15
N GLN A 98 1.41 -6.47 -3.50
CA GLN A 98 1.68 -7.85 -3.13
C GLN A 98 0.67 -8.37 -2.11
N ASN A 99 0.63 -9.69 -1.96
CA ASN A 99 -0.19 -10.36 -0.96
C ASN A 99 0.30 -9.98 0.45
N PHE A 100 -0.63 -9.66 1.34
CA PHE A 100 -0.36 -9.47 2.77
C PHE A 100 -1.47 -10.11 3.61
N THR A 101 -1.18 -10.42 4.87
CA THR A 101 -2.14 -11.07 5.76
C THR A 101 -2.71 -10.08 6.76
N ILE A 102 -4.03 -10.10 6.97
CA ILE A 102 -4.66 -9.50 8.15
C ILE A 102 -4.98 -10.65 9.11
N GLY A 103 -4.42 -10.63 10.31
CA GLY A 103 -4.55 -11.75 11.24
C GLY A 103 -3.94 -11.49 12.61
N GLN A 104 -4.39 -12.24 13.62
CA GLN A 104 -4.00 -12.07 15.03
C GLN A 104 -2.50 -12.23 15.31
N THR A 105 -1.75 -12.86 14.40
CA THR A 105 -0.31 -13.11 14.55
C THR A 105 0.53 -12.52 13.43
N ALA A 106 0.00 -11.56 12.65
CA ALA A 106 0.73 -10.99 11.50
C ALA A 106 2.11 -10.43 11.88
N TYR A 107 2.25 -9.86 13.09
CA TYR A 107 3.53 -9.34 13.59
C TYR A 107 4.53 -10.43 14.06
N TYR A 108 4.10 -11.68 14.23
CA TYR A 108 4.93 -12.77 14.76
C TYR A 108 5.69 -13.55 13.68
N TYR A 109 5.41 -13.34 12.38
CA TYR A 109 6.00 -14.09 11.26
C TYR A 109 6.92 -13.28 10.31
N PRO A 110 7.90 -12.48 10.78
CA PRO A 110 8.68 -11.60 9.90
C PRO A 110 9.76 -12.28 9.01
N LEU A 111 9.86 -13.62 8.94
CA LEU A 111 11.07 -14.30 8.43
C LEU A 111 10.95 -15.15 7.17
N ARG A 112 9.84 -15.11 6.39
CA ARG A 112 9.71 -16.07 5.27
C ARG A 112 9.83 -15.58 3.83
N PHE A 113 9.53 -14.33 3.46
CA PHE A 113 9.70 -13.92 2.07
C PHE A 113 10.05 -12.43 1.95
N HIS A 114 11.18 -12.13 1.30
CA HIS A 114 11.67 -10.78 1.04
C HIS A 114 11.79 -10.62 -0.49
N SER A 115 10.81 -9.98 -1.11
CA SER A 115 10.93 -9.45 -2.48
C SER A 115 9.86 -8.38 -2.68
N LEU A 116 10.28 -7.18 -3.04
CA LEU A 116 9.54 -5.93 -3.09
C LEU A 116 9.18 -5.62 -4.55
N ASP A 117 7.90 -5.66 -4.92
CA ASP A 117 7.39 -5.23 -6.25
C ASP A 117 5.87 -4.99 -6.19
N ILE A 118 5.43 -3.75 -6.41
CA ILE A 118 4.04 -3.47 -6.85
C ILE A 118 4.01 -3.83 -8.33
N SER A 119 3.43 -4.98 -8.66
CA SER A 119 3.32 -5.45 -10.04
C SER A 119 2.01 -4.94 -10.66
N ILE A 120 2.07 -4.53 -11.91
CA ILE A 120 0.89 -4.17 -12.70
C ILE A 120 0.12 -5.49 -12.91
N CYS A 121 -1.01 -5.66 -12.22
CA CYS A 121 -1.93 -6.77 -12.49
C CYS A 121 -2.50 -6.56 -13.92
N ALA A 122 -2.15 -7.45 -14.84
CA ALA A 122 -2.73 -7.54 -16.18
C ALA A 122 -4.09 -8.23 -16.16
#